data_AF-A0A6B3H6K2-F1
#
_entry.id   AF-A0A6B3H6K2-F1
#
_cell.length_a   1.000
_cell.length_b   1.000
_cell.length_c   1.000
_cell.angle_alpha   90.00
_cell.angle_beta   90.00
_cell.angle_gamma   90.00
#
_symmetry.space_group_name_H-M   'P 1'
#
loop_
_entity.id
_entity.type
_entity.pdbx_description
1 polymer ?
#
loop_
_entity_poly.entity_id
_entity_poly.type
_entity_poly.pdbx_seq_one_letter_code
_entity_poly.pdbx_strand_id
1 'polypeptide(L)' 'GPGTLAAAGYAGRRGHPVLFGAAHWAGVAAGAAGDQGARSYLAMHAGGLALVECGDIAEPHDIDTPDDLWRLGGG' A
#
# COMPACT_ATOMS: atom_id res chain seq x y z
N GLY A 1 9.53 -3.97 -13.41
CA GLY A 1 10.70 -3.27 -13.97
C GLY A 1 11.04 -2.04 -13.14
N PRO A 2 12.11 -1.30 -13.46
CA PRO A 2 12.57 -0.17 -12.65
C PRO A 2 11.55 0.95 -12.44
N GLY A 3 10.67 1.21 -13.41
CA GLY A 3 9.58 2.20 -13.30
C GLY A 3 8.23 1.62 -12.90
N THR A 4 8.18 0.40 -12.37
CA THR A 4 6.92 -0.19 -11.93
C THR A 4 6.50 0.43 -10.60
N LEU A 5 5.25 0.88 -10.55
CA LEU A 5 4.56 1.29 -9.33
C LEU A 5 3.24 0.53 -9.25
N ALA A 6 3.12 -0.37 -8.29
CA ALA A 6 1.93 -1.20 -8.12
C ALA A 6 1.58 -1.38 -6.65
N ALA A 7 0.31 -1.62 -6.35
CA ALA A 7 -0.16 -1.89 -5.01
C ALA A 7 -1.29 -2.92 -5.02
N ALA A 8 -1.47 -3.63 -3.91
CA ALA A 8 -2.68 -4.42 -3.70
C ALA A 8 -3.91 -3.50 -3.74
N GLY A 9 -4.97 -3.97 -4.37
CA GLY A 9 -6.29 -3.34 -4.46
C GLY A 9 -7.32 -4.18 -3.74
N TYR A 10 -8.24 -3.50 -3.05
CA TYR A 10 -9.36 -4.12 -2.36
C TYR A 10 -10.61 -3.31 -2.69
N ALA A 11 -11.42 -3.84 -3.61
CA ALA A 11 -12.57 -3.13 -4.18
C ALA A 11 -12.17 -1.78 -4.80
N GLY A 12 -11.09 -1.78 -5.58
CA GLY A 12 -10.56 -0.58 -6.25
C GLY A 12 -9.88 0.42 -5.33
N ARG A 13 -9.76 0.12 -4.03
CA ARG A 13 -9.01 0.95 -3.07
C ARG A 13 -7.63 0.37 -2.85
N ARG A 14 -6.60 1.22 -2.95
CA ARG A 14 -5.21 0.85 -2.64
C ARG A 14 -5.08 0.36 -1.19
N GLY A 15 -4.40 -0.76 -0.99
CA GLY A 15 -3.92 -1.27 0.28
C GLY A 15 -2.43 -1.64 0.24
N HIS A 16 -1.98 -2.36 1.26
CA HIS A 16 -0.66 -2.99 1.31
C HIS A 16 -0.74 -4.45 0.82
N PRO A 17 0.36 -5.01 0.28
CA PRO A 17 1.67 -4.39 0.05
C PRO A 17 1.73 -3.43 -1.15
N VAL A 18 2.80 -2.63 -1.21
CA VAL A 18 3.12 -1.72 -2.33
C VAL A 18 4.49 -2.10 -2.90
N LEU A 19 4.57 -2.19 -4.23
CA LEU A 19 5.80 -2.43 -4.98
C LEU A 19 6.33 -1.12 -5.58
N PHE A 20 7.57 -0.79 -5.25
CA PHE A 20 8.32 0.32 -5.84
C PHE A 20 9.50 -0.22 -6.66
N GLY A 21 9.42 -0.05 -7.98
CA GLY A 21 10.60 -0.18 -8.83
C GLY A 21 11.67 0.85 -8.47
N ALA A 22 12.94 0.52 -8.75
CA ALA A 22 14.09 1.32 -8.33
C ALA A 22 14.07 2.80 -8.76
N ALA A 23 13.39 3.13 -9.87
CA ALA A 23 13.26 4.52 -10.32
C ALA A 23 12.43 5.41 -9.37
N HIS A 24 11.60 4.82 -8.51
CA HIS A 24 10.75 5.55 -7.56
C HIS A 24 11.44 5.82 -6.21
N TRP A 25 12.55 5.13 -5.91
CA TRP A 25 13.15 5.12 -4.57
C TRP A 25 13.57 6.52 -4.09
N ALA A 26 14.24 7.30 -4.94
CA ALA A 26 14.69 8.64 -4.59
C ALA A 26 13.50 9.58 -4.27
N GLY A 27 12.42 9.48 -5.05
CA GLY A 27 11.23 10.30 -4.83
C GLY A 27 10.46 9.93 -3.56
N VAL A 28 10.39 8.63 -3.24
CA VAL A 28 9.83 8.16 -1.97
C VAL A 28 10.68 8.65 -0.80
N ALA A 29 12.00 8.45 -0.86
CA ALA A 29 12.93 8.80 0.22
C ALA A 29 12.91 10.31 0.54
N ALA A 30 12.76 11.17 -0.47
CA ALA A 30 12.70 12.62 -0.28
C ALA A 30 11.49 13.09 0.55
N GLY A 31 10.38 12.35 0.54
CA GLY A 31 9.14 12.70 1.25
C GLY A 31 8.84 11.84 2.49
N ALA A 32 9.62 10.79 2.72
CA ALA A 32 9.41 9.84 3.82
C ALA A 32 9.96 10.37 5.15
N ALA A 33 9.26 11.34 5.75
CA ALA A 33 9.58 11.87 7.07
C ALA A 33 8.59 11.34 8.13
N GLY A 34 9.11 10.82 9.24
CA GLY A 34 8.29 10.19 10.28
C GLY A 34 7.39 9.08 9.73
N ASP A 35 6.14 9.05 10.18
CA ASP A 35 5.18 7.98 9.83
C ASP A 35 4.43 8.23 8.50
N GLN A 36 4.80 9.27 7.75
CA GLN A 36 4.18 9.53 6.44
C GLN A 36 4.54 8.45 5.41
N GLY A 37 5.76 7.91 5.50
CA GLY A 37 6.28 6.94 4.53
C GLY A 37 6.10 7.42 3.08
N ALA A 38 5.58 6.56 2.22
CA ALA A 38 5.36 6.86 0.80
C ALA A 38 3.95 7.43 0.50
N ARG A 39 3.12 7.75 1.50
CA ARG A 39 1.70 8.05 1.29
C ARG A 39 1.48 9.27 0.39
N SER A 40 2.22 10.36 0.61
CA SER A 40 2.19 11.55 -0.25
C SER A 40 2.67 11.24 -1.68
N TYR A 41 3.77 10.50 -1.83
CA TYR A 41 4.31 10.08 -3.11
C TYR A 41 3.30 9.29 -3.94
N LEU A 42 2.63 8.31 -3.32
CA LEU A 42 1.60 7.49 -3.96
C LEU A 42 0.38 8.31 -4.40
N ALA A 43 -0.04 9.29 -3.60
CA ALA A 43 -1.14 10.19 -3.96
C ALA A 43 -0.80 11.03 -5.20
N MET A 44 0.43 11.57 -5.28
CA MET A 44 0.90 12.33 -6.44
C MET A 44 1.00 11.49 -7.72
N HIS A 45 1.28 10.19 -7.59
CA HIS A 45 1.47 9.26 -8.71
C HIS A 45 0.25 8.36 -8.96
N ALA A 46 -0.92 8.70 -8.40
CA ALA A 46 -2.12 7.85 -8.48
C ALA A 46 -2.53 7.51 -9.94
N GLY A 47 -2.30 8.42 -10.89
CA GLY A 47 -2.60 8.18 -12.31
C GLY A 47 -1.69 7.15 -13.00
N GLY A 48 -0.54 6.82 -12.41
CA GLY A 48 0.39 5.79 -12.90
C GLY A 48 0.50 4.57 -11.99
N LEU A 49 -0.27 4.53 -10.90
CA LEU A 49 -0.28 3.41 -9.95
C LEU A 49 -1.18 2.29 -10.48
N ALA A 50 -0.60 1.10 -10.68
CA ALA A 50 -1.37 -0.09 -11.00
C ALA A 50 -1.94 -0.73 -9.72
N LEU A 51 -3.25 -0.99 -9.70
CA LEU A 51 -3.87 -1.80 -8.65
C LEU A 51 -3.94 -3.26 -9.06
N VAL A 52 -3.55 -4.14 -8.16
CA VAL A 52 -3.67 -5.59 -8.28
C VAL A 52 -4.75 -6.04 -7.30
N GLU A 53 -5.94 -6.35 -7.79
CA GLU A 53 -7.05 -6.74 -6.91
C GLU A 53 -6.73 -8.04 -6.15
N CYS A 54 -6.95 -8.02 -4.84
CA CYS A 54 -6.67 -9.13 -3.91
C CYS A 54 -7.84 -9.42 -2.96
N GLY A 55 -9.01 -8.79 -3.16
CA GLY A 55 -10.13 -8.86 -2.23
C GLY A 55 -10.79 -10.24 -2.10
N ASP A 56 -10.45 -11.19 -2.97
CA ASP A 56 -10.87 -12.60 -2.92
C ASP A 56 -9.85 -13.51 -2.20
N ILE A 57 -8.65 -13.01 -1.93
CA ILE A 57 -7.54 -13.79 -1.36
C ILE A 57 -7.17 -13.29 0.04
N ALA A 58 -7.38 -12.00 0.33
CA ALA A 58 -6.99 -11.40 1.60
C ALA A 58 -7.89 -10.21 1.99
N GLU A 59 -7.83 -9.88 3.28
CA GLU A 59 -8.45 -8.67 3.86
C GLU A 59 -7.37 -7.63 4.18
N PRO A 60 -7.61 -6.32 3.92
CA PRO A 60 -6.59 -5.28 4.08
C PRO A 60 -6.52 -4.69 5.49
N HIS A 61 -6.86 -5.48 6.51
CA HIS A 61 -7.13 -4.96 7.85
C HIS A 61 -5.81 -4.79 8.62
N ASP A 62 -5.56 -3.59 9.13
CA ASP A 62 -4.49 -3.34 10.09
C ASP A 62 -4.97 -3.71 11.51
N ILE A 63 -4.03 -4.14 12.35
CA ILE A 63 -4.26 -4.48 13.76
C ILE A 63 -3.47 -3.47 14.59
N ASP A 64 -4.11 -2.34 14.87
CA ASP A 64 -3.46 -1.21 15.55
C ASP A 64 -3.74 -1.21 17.07
N THR A 65 -4.83 -1.85 17.49
CA THR A 65 -5.28 -1.88 18.88
C THR A 65 -5.54 -3.31 19.36
N PRO A 66 -5.53 -3.57 20.69
CA PRO A 66 -5.98 -4.86 21.22
C PRO A 66 -7.39 -5.24 20.78
N ASP A 67 -8.27 -4.25 20.57
CA ASP A 67 -9.63 -4.44 20.10
C ASP A 67 -9.67 -4.92 18.63
N ASP A 68 -8.58 -4.85 17.87
CA ASP A 68 -8.52 -5.37 16.50
C ASP A 68 -8.15 -6.87 16.44
N LEU A 69 -7.71 -7.48 17.56
CA LEU A 69 -7.22 -8.86 17.57
C LEU A 69 -8.27 -9.90 17.16
N TRP A 70 -9.58 -9.61 17.30
CA TRP A 70 -10.63 -10.51 16.84
C TRP A 70 -10.53 -10.80 15.34
N ARG A 71 -9.93 -9.91 14.55
CA ARG A 71 -9.72 -10.06 13.10
C ARG A 71 -8.77 -11.22 12.75
N LEU A 72 -7.91 -11.67 13.68
CA LEU A 72 -7.05 -12.84 13.49
C LEU A 72 -7.72 -14.16 13.84
N GLY A 73 -8.88 -14.11 14.51
CA GLY A 73 -9.47 -15.26 15.18
C GLY A 73 -10.10 -16.30 14.27
N GLY A 74 -10.28 -16.00 12.98
CA GLY A 74 -11.01 -16.86 12.03
C GLY A 74 -12.48 -17.04 12.45
N GLY A 75 -13.37 -16.27 11.82
CA GLY A 75 -14.80 -16.58 11.87
C GLY A 75 -15.12 -17.88 11.13
#